data_AF-A0A1G9SDX7-F1
#
_entry.id   AF-A0A1G9SDX7-F1
#
_cell.length_a   1.000
_cell.length_b   1.000
_cell.length_c   1.000
_cell.angle_alpha   90.00
_cell.angle_beta   90.00
_cell.angle_gamma   90.00
#
_symmetry.space_group_name_H-M   'P 1'
#
loop_
_entity.id
_entity.type
_entity.pdbx_description
1 polymer ?
#
loop_
_entity_poly.entity_id
_entity_poly.type
_entity_poly.pdbx_seq_one_letter_code
_entity_poly.pdbx_strand_id
1 'polypeptide(L)'
;MESTTVSTSHGNAVAETNAAQRRPGDMGELKRMFASRALRLPRQLEQIALVALAKPDLVAFGSARSIALACAVSPTTVARFATVLGFDDFRDLKAFFQQHLRNARMVSASA
;
A
#
# COMPACT_ATOMS: atom_id res chain seq x y z
N MET A 1 -23.92 -28.94 -0.45
CA MET A 1 -22.49 -28.64 -0.27
C MET A 1 -22.25 -27.18 -0.68
N GLU A 2 -23.03 -26.25 -0.16
CA GLU A 2 -22.76 -25.53 1.11
C GLU A 2 -21.36 -24.92 1.15
N SER A 3 -21.26 -23.66 0.71
CA SER A 3 -20.54 -22.61 1.44
C SER A 3 -20.90 -21.25 0.85
N THR A 4 -22.05 -20.75 1.30
CA THR A 4 -22.33 -19.32 1.40
C THR A 4 -21.25 -18.68 2.27
N THR A 5 -20.48 -17.74 1.72
CA THR A 5 -19.79 -16.72 2.51
C THR A 5 -20.17 -15.36 1.96
N VAL A 6 -21.30 -14.86 2.45
CA VAL A 6 -21.56 -13.42 2.55
C VAL A 6 -20.45 -12.82 3.40
N SER A 7 -19.61 -11.98 2.79
CA SER A 7 -18.84 -10.94 3.49
C SER A 7 -19.42 -9.62 2.98
N THR A 8 -20.51 -9.16 3.60
CA THR A 8 -20.47 -8.18 4.69
C THR A 8 -19.74 -6.92 4.28
N SER A 9 -20.55 -5.97 3.80
CA SER A 9 -20.52 -4.54 4.11
C SER A 9 -19.18 -4.01 4.60
N HIS A 10 -18.46 -3.34 3.71
CA HIS A 10 -17.62 -2.21 4.10
C HIS A 10 -18.00 -1.05 3.18
N GLY A 11 -19.09 -0.37 3.54
CA GLY A 11 -19.18 1.04 3.22
C GLY A 11 -17.93 1.70 3.77
N ASN A 12 -17.14 2.33 2.92
CA ASN A 12 -16.12 3.23 3.42
C ASN A 12 -15.93 4.38 2.43
N ALA A 13 -16.41 5.53 2.93
CA ALA A 13 -16.08 6.90 2.61
C ALA A 13 -15.55 7.11 1.19
N VAL A 14 -16.27 7.95 0.46
CA VAL A 14 -15.67 8.85 -0.52
C VAL A 14 -14.49 9.56 0.16
N ALA A 15 -13.32 8.93 0.17
CA ALA A 15 -12.08 9.61 0.43
C ALA A 15 -11.98 10.57 -0.75
N GLU A 16 -12.37 11.82 -0.54
CA GLU A 16 -12.05 12.94 -1.42
C GLU A 16 -10.56 12.83 -1.70
N THR A 17 -10.22 12.17 -2.81
CA THR A 17 -8.88 12.07 -3.34
C THR A 17 -8.49 13.49 -3.68
N ASN A 18 -7.79 14.12 -2.75
CA ASN A 18 -7.19 15.42 -2.97
C ASN A 18 -6.30 15.27 -4.22
N ALA A 19 -6.73 15.91 -5.31
CA ALA A 19 -6.24 15.71 -6.68
C ALA A 19 -4.77 16.15 -6.91
N ALA A 20 -4.01 16.36 -5.85
CA ALA A 20 -2.61 16.79 -5.87
C ALA A 20 -1.64 15.73 -5.31
N GLN A 21 -2.06 14.48 -5.13
CA GLN A 21 -1.18 13.46 -4.57
C GLN A 21 -0.12 13.00 -5.59
N ARG A 22 1.05 13.64 -5.57
CA ARG A 22 2.23 13.25 -6.34
C ARG A 22 2.69 11.85 -5.91
N ARG A 23 2.96 10.98 -6.89
CA ARG A 23 3.61 9.67 -6.67
C ARG A 23 4.92 9.88 -5.92
N PRO A 24 5.18 9.15 -4.82
CA PRO A 24 6.44 9.26 -4.11
C PRO A 24 7.60 8.83 -5.02
N GLY A 25 8.68 9.60 -5.04
CA GLY A 25 9.89 9.24 -5.79
C GLY A 25 10.67 8.06 -5.19
N ASP A 26 10.67 7.95 -3.86
CA ASP A 26 11.41 6.94 -3.11
C ASP A 26 10.72 6.56 -1.79
N MET A 27 11.12 5.43 -1.20
CA MET A 27 10.57 4.97 0.08
C MET A 27 10.77 5.97 1.22
N GLY A 28 11.86 6.75 1.19
CA GLY A 28 12.08 7.84 2.15
C GLY A 28 11.02 8.94 2.02
N GLU A 29 10.63 9.27 0.79
CA GLU A 29 9.56 10.23 0.53
C GLU A 29 8.19 9.68 0.96
N LEU A 30 7.91 8.42 0.64
CA LEU A 30 6.70 7.73 1.08
C LEU A 30 6.57 7.75 2.62
N LYS A 31 7.65 7.46 3.35
CA LYS A 31 7.71 7.55 4.82
C LYS A 31 7.41 8.97 5.32
N ARG A 32 8.00 9.99 4.70
CA ARG A 32 7.76 11.39 5.04
C ARG A 32 6.29 11.77 4.82
N MET A 33 5.68 11.32 3.73
CA MET A 33 4.26 11.59 3.41
C MET A 33 3.30 11.00 4.44
N PHE A 34 3.59 9.79 4.95
CA PHE A 34 2.81 9.22 6.06
C PHE A 34 3.08 9.93 7.39
N ALA A 35 4.35 10.25 7.69
CA ALA A 35 4.74 10.93 8.93
C ALA A 35 4.19 12.36 9.03
N SER A 36 4.12 13.09 7.91
CA SER A 36 3.59 14.45 7.86
C SER A 36 2.06 14.52 7.95
N ARG A 37 1.36 13.37 8.00
CA ARG A 37 -0.11 13.27 7.88
C ARG A 37 -0.67 14.02 6.66
N ALA A 38 0.17 14.24 5.63
CA ALA A 38 -0.26 14.87 4.38
C ALA A 38 -1.38 14.06 3.71
N LEU A 39 -1.41 12.75 3.96
CA LEU A 39 -2.48 11.85 3.61
C LEU A 39 -3.38 11.62 4.84
N ARG A 40 -4.61 12.15 4.82
CA ARG A 40 -5.63 11.77 5.81
C ARG A 40 -6.17 10.39 5.44
N LEU A 41 -5.52 9.35 5.94
CA LEU A 41 -5.88 7.96 5.66
C LEU A 41 -6.92 7.47 6.69
N PRO A 42 -8.00 6.80 6.25
CA PRO A 42 -8.81 6.01 7.15
C PRO A 42 -7.96 4.88 7.75
N ARG A 43 -8.34 4.38 8.94
CA ARG A 43 -7.59 3.35 9.68
C ARG A 43 -7.16 2.16 8.83
N GLN A 44 -7.98 1.74 7.86
CA GLN A 44 -7.67 0.63 6.96
C GLN A 44 -6.48 0.92 6.04
N LEU A 45 -6.38 2.13 5.48
CA LEU A 45 -5.26 2.51 4.61
C LEU A 45 -3.98 2.78 5.43
N GLU A 46 -4.13 3.34 6.63
CA GLU A 46 -3.00 3.49 7.57
C GLU A 46 -2.41 2.14 7.95
N GLN A 47 -3.26 1.13 8.20
CA GLN A 47 -2.81 -0.23 8.50
C GLN A 47 -2.00 -0.85 7.35
N ILE A 48 -2.42 -0.63 6.10
CA ILE A 48 -1.66 -1.06 4.91
C ILE A 48 -0.32 -0.33 4.84
N ALA A 49 -0.30 0.99 5.09
CA ALA A 49 0.94 1.77 5.11
C ALA A 49 1.93 1.24 6.16
N LEU A 50 1.46 0.98 7.38
CA LEU A 50 2.30 0.43 8.45
C LEU A 50 2.92 -0.92 8.07
N VAL A 51 2.13 -1.83 7.51
CA VAL A 51 2.63 -3.14 7.03
C VAL A 51 3.61 -2.96 5.88
N ALA A 52 3.35 -2.05 4.94
CA ALA A 52 4.24 -1.77 3.82
C ALA A 52 5.59 -1.19 4.28
N LEU A 53 5.59 -0.34 5.31
CA LEU A 53 6.79 0.22 5.92
C LEU A 53 7.57 -0.81 6.73
N ALA A 54 6.87 -1.70 7.46
CA ALA A 54 7.48 -2.73 8.29
C ALA A 54 7.98 -3.93 7.48
N LYS A 55 7.26 -4.31 6.42
CA LYS A 55 7.51 -5.47 5.56
C LYS A 55 7.39 -5.10 4.08
N PRO A 56 8.35 -4.32 3.54
CA PRO A 56 8.34 -3.95 2.12
C PRO A 56 8.42 -5.16 1.18
N ASP A 57 9.05 -6.26 1.61
CA ASP A 57 9.13 -7.54 0.89
C ASP A 57 7.74 -8.14 0.60
N LEU A 58 6.84 -8.10 1.59
CA LEU A 58 5.46 -8.57 1.45
C LEU A 58 4.73 -7.82 0.32
N VAL A 59 4.95 -6.51 0.21
CA VAL A 59 4.32 -5.69 -0.83
C VAL A 59 4.99 -5.89 -2.18
N ALA A 60 6.32 -6.02 -2.18
CA ALA A 60 7.13 -6.21 -3.39
C ALA A 60 6.94 -7.57 -4.05
N PHE A 61 6.74 -8.65 -3.29
CA PHE A 61 6.66 -10.01 -3.83
C PHE A 61 5.28 -10.64 -3.64
N GLY A 62 4.55 -10.26 -2.60
CA GLY A 62 3.21 -10.74 -2.33
C GLY A 62 2.17 -10.32 -3.37
N SER A 63 0.98 -10.90 -3.22
CA SER A 63 -0.21 -10.55 -4.01
C SER A 63 -1.10 -9.58 -3.23
N ALA A 64 -1.98 -8.85 -3.92
CA ALA A 64 -2.97 -7.99 -3.27
C ALA A 64 -3.79 -8.74 -2.21
N ARG A 65 -4.11 -10.03 -2.45
CA ARG A 65 -4.81 -10.89 -1.49
C ARG A 65 -3.98 -11.19 -0.25
N SER A 66 -2.70 -11.51 -0.41
CA SER A 66 -1.81 -11.81 0.73
C SER A 66 -1.59 -10.57 1.61
N ILE A 67 -1.41 -9.40 0.98
CA ILE A 67 -1.30 -8.12 1.69
C ILE A 67 -2.61 -7.78 2.40
N ALA A 68 -3.74 -7.97 1.73
CA ALA A 68 -5.06 -7.74 2.30
C ALA A 68 -5.30 -8.59 3.56
N LEU A 69 -4.93 -9.88 3.51
CA LEU A 69 -4.99 -10.78 4.67
C LEU A 69 -4.08 -10.32 5.80
N ALA A 70 -2.82 -9.95 5.50
CA ALA A 70 -1.88 -9.46 6.50
C ALA A 70 -2.35 -8.16 7.17
N CYS A 71 -3.13 -7.35 6.45
CA CYS A 71 -3.68 -6.10 6.94
C CYS A 71 -5.14 -6.23 7.42
N ALA A 72 -5.75 -7.42 7.43
CA ALA A 72 -7.17 -7.62 7.74
C ALA A 72 -8.13 -6.67 6.97
N VAL A 73 -7.84 -6.41 5.69
CA VAL A 73 -8.64 -5.57 4.78
C VAL A 73 -9.04 -6.37 3.54
N SER A 74 -9.82 -5.76 2.64
CA SER A 74 -10.15 -6.35 1.34
C SER A 74 -9.07 -6.08 0.29
N PRO A 75 -8.92 -6.95 -0.75
CA PRO A 75 -8.01 -6.70 -1.88
C PRO A 75 -8.32 -5.40 -2.63
N THR A 76 -9.59 -5.01 -2.69
CA THR A 76 -10.04 -3.73 -3.27
C THR A 76 -9.51 -2.53 -2.49
N THR A 77 -9.37 -2.65 -1.16
CA THR A 77 -8.76 -1.60 -0.33
C THR A 77 -7.27 -1.46 -0.62
N VAL A 78 -6.57 -2.58 -0.88
CA VAL A 78 -5.16 -2.56 -1.30
C VAL A 78 -4.98 -1.90 -2.67
N ALA A 79 -5.89 -2.15 -3.63
CA ALA A 79 -5.88 -1.45 -4.91
C ALA A 79 -6.15 0.06 -4.74
N ARG A 80 -7.14 0.43 -3.90
CA ARG A 80 -7.42 1.84 -3.57
C ARG A 80 -6.24 2.52 -2.86
N PHE A 81 -5.48 1.79 -2.04
CA PHE A 81 -4.27 2.32 -1.42
C PHE A 81 -3.23 2.78 -2.46
N ALA A 82 -3.05 2.00 -3.53
CA ALA A 82 -2.14 2.38 -4.62
C ALA A 82 -2.58 3.69 -5.28
N THR A 83 -3.86 3.82 -5.62
CA THR A 83 -4.39 5.03 -6.27
C THR A 83 -4.38 6.26 -5.36
N VAL A 84 -4.62 6.07 -4.06
CA VAL A 84 -4.51 7.14 -3.04
C VAL A 84 -3.07 7.64 -2.91
N LEU A 85 -2.07 6.80 -3.16
CA LEU A 85 -0.66 7.22 -3.21
C LEU A 85 -0.24 7.84 -4.55
N GLY A 86 -1.17 7.95 -5.50
CA GLY A 86 -0.96 8.50 -6.83
C GLY A 86 -0.54 7.47 -7.88
N PHE A 87 -0.37 6.19 -7.53
CA PHE A 87 -0.04 5.14 -8.50
C PHE A 87 -1.25 4.80 -9.38
N ASP A 88 -1.00 4.29 -10.59
CA ASP A 88 -2.09 3.91 -11.50
C ASP A 88 -2.86 2.68 -11.00
N ASP A 89 -2.12 1.71 -10.47
CA ASP A 89 -2.59 0.37 -10.13
C ASP A 89 -1.75 -0.26 -9.03
N PHE A 90 -2.23 -1.36 -8.45
CA PHE A 90 -1.44 -2.19 -7.53
C PHE A 90 -0.13 -2.70 -8.14
N ARG A 91 -0.08 -2.95 -9.44
CA ARG A 91 1.14 -3.40 -10.14
C ARG A 91 2.24 -2.34 -10.12
N ASP A 92 1.86 -1.08 -10.29
CA ASP A 92 2.78 0.07 -10.28
C ASP A 92 3.35 0.28 -8.86
N LEU A 93 2.49 0.19 -7.83
CA LEU A 93 2.92 0.14 -6.43
C LEU A 93 3.90 -1.01 -6.17
N LYS A 94 3.59 -2.22 -6.64
CA LYS A 94 4.45 -3.40 -6.46
C LYS A 94 5.83 -3.18 -7.10
N ALA A 95 5.86 -2.66 -8.33
CA ALA A 95 7.10 -2.36 -9.04
C ALA A 95 7.96 -1.32 -8.29
N PHE A 96 7.34 -0.29 -7.72
CA PHE A 96 8.02 0.70 -6.88
C PHE A 96 8.70 0.06 -5.66
N PHE A 97 7.98 -0.81 -4.93
CA PHE A 97 8.56 -1.52 -3.78
C PHE A 97 9.69 -2.48 -4.18
N GLN A 98 9.54 -3.18 -5.30
CA GLN A 98 10.60 -4.04 -5.84
C GLN A 98 11.85 -3.24 -6.24
N GLN A 99 11.67 -2.08 -6.89
CA GLN A 99 12.77 -1.17 -7.25
C GLN A 99 13.50 -0.70 -6.00
N HIS A 100 12.75 -0.30 -4.96
CA HIS A 100 13.33 0.13 -3.70
C HIS A 100 14.14 -0.98 -3.02
N LEU A 101 13.63 -2.22 -2.97
CA LEU A 101 14.37 -3.34 -2.39
C LEU A 101 15.62 -3.70 -3.18
N ARG A 102 15.56 -3.63 -4.52
CA ARG A 102 16.75 -3.79 -5.37
C ARG A 102 17.80 -2.71 -5.05
N ASN A 103 17.36 -1.46 -4.90
CA ASN A 103 18.23 -0.34 -4.55
C ASN A 103 18.83 -0.48 -3.14
N ALA A 104 18.02 -0.85 -2.16
CA ALA A 104 18.48 -1.08 -0.80
C ALA A 104 19.53 -2.21 -0.72
N ARG A 105 19.34 -3.29 -1.50
CA ARG A 105 20.30 -4.41 -1.56
C ARG A 105 21.64 -4.02 -2.21
N MET A 106 21.63 -3.20 -3.26
CA MET A 106 22.88 -2.78 -3.91
C MET A 106 23.71 -1.84 -3.03
N VAL A 107 23.08 -0.97 -2.23
CA VAL A 107 23.79 -0.10 -1.29
C VAL A 107 24.46 -0.91 -0.17
N SER A 108 23.81 -1.98 0.32
CA SER A 108 24.39 -2.83 1.37
C SER A 108 25.51 -3.77 0.89
N ALA A 109 25.66 -3.98 -0.43
CA ALA A 109 26.71 -4.82 -0.99
C ALA A 109 28.03 -4.07 -1.26
N SER A 110 28.05 -2.75 -1.00
CA SER A 110 29.20 -1.86 -1.25
C SER A 110 29.88 -1.34 0.03
N ALA A 111 29.57 -1.92 1.20
CA ALA A 111 30.14 -1.59 2.51
C ALA A 111 30.77 -2.84 3.14
#